data_AF-A0A399ZYE2-F1
#
_entry.id   AF-A0A399ZYE2-F1
#
_cell.length_a   1.000
_cell.length_b   1.000
_cell.length_c   1.000
_cell.angle_alpha   90.00
_cell.angle_beta   90.00
_cell.angle_gamma   90.00
#
_symmetry.space_group_name_H-M   'P 1'
#
loop_
_entity.id
_entity.type
_entity.pdbx_description
1 polymer ?
#
loop_
_entity_poly.entity_id
_entity_poly.type
_entity_poly.pdbx_seq_one_letter_code
_entity_poly.pdbx_strand_id
1 'polypeptide(L)'
;MKLAYASPLRPQASGVSDYSEELLPQLARAFDLTLVTDNLTPTNPALAAFPKIDVRALDARANSFDAIVYHIGNAPLYANFYTAARQIPGVVVLHDVTLHHLRAWQTIERGKTRRRISTRCARRTAKRLRRKRNKIPRPSTGLIIH
;
A
#
# COMPACT_ATOMS: atom_id res chain seq x y z
N MET A 1 12.97 -7.12 -23.69
CA MET A 1 13.53 -6.91 -22.34
C MET A 1 12.62 -7.60 -21.33
N LYS A 2 13.17 -8.50 -20.51
CA LYS A 2 12.50 -9.27 -19.48
C LYS A 2 12.51 -8.52 -18.16
N LEU A 3 11.32 -8.24 -17.62
CA LEU A 3 11.15 -7.44 -16.43
C LEU A 3 10.46 -8.27 -15.34
N ALA A 4 11.10 -8.38 -14.18
CA ALA A 4 10.45 -8.89 -12.98
C ALA A 4 9.75 -7.75 -12.24
N TYR A 5 8.43 -7.85 -12.11
CA TYR A 5 7.60 -6.88 -11.41
C TYR A 5 7.22 -7.41 -10.03
N ALA A 6 7.92 -6.98 -9.00
CA ALA A 6 7.74 -7.40 -7.62
C ALA A 6 6.82 -6.43 -6.88
N SER A 7 5.57 -6.83 -6.68
CA SER A 7 4.53 -5.98 -6.12
C SER A 7 3.43 -6.80 -5.46
N PRO A 8 2.76 -6.28 -4.42
CA PRO A 8 1.51 -6.86 -3.97
C PRO A 8 0.41 -6.68 -5.03
N LEU A 9 -0.38 -7.72 -5.24
CA LEU A 9 -1.50 -7.72 -6.20
C LEU A 9 -2.79 -8.11 -5.48
N ARG A 10 -3.95 -7.82 -6.08
CA ARG A 10 -5.23 -8.27 -5.51
C ARG A 10 -5.19 -9.80 -5.39
N PRO A 11 -5.52 -10.38 -4.21
CA PRO A 11 -6.44 -9.86 -3.21
C PRO A 11 -5.82 -9.02 -2.09
N GLN A 12 -4.51 -8.79 -2.06
CA GLN A 12 -3.90 -7.90 -1.06
C GLN A 12 -4.37 -6.46 -1.30
N ALA A 13 -5.29 -5.98 -0.46
CA ALA A 13 -5.90 -4.66 -0.65
C ALA A 13 -4.91 -3.55 -0.31
N SER A 14 -4.43 -2.84 -1.33
CA SER A 14 -3.57 -1.68 -1.19
C SER A 14 -3.70 -0.75 -2.40
N GLY A 15 -3.36 0.53 -2.24
CA GLY A 15 -3.30 1.46 -3.37
C GLY A 15 -2.28 1.06 -4.45
N VAL A 16 -1.22 0.35 -4.06
CA VAL A 16 -0.23 -0.22 -5.00
C VAL A 16 -0.82 -1.35 -5.81
N SER A 17 -1.62 -2.21 -5.18
CA SER A 17 -2.28 -3.32 -5.85
C SER A 17 -3.29 -2.79 -6.85
N ASP A 18 -4.12 -1.81 -6.47
CA ASP A 18 -5.06 -1.14 -7.40
C ASP A 18 -4.35 -0.47 -8.57
N TYR A 19 -3.24 0.22 -8.30
CA TYR A 19 -2.41 0.81 -9.34
C TYR A 19 -1.81 -0.24 -10.29
N SER A 20 -1.35 -1.37 -9.75
CA SER A 20 -0.72 -2.44 -10.53
C SER A 20 -1.74 -3.12 -11.46
N GLU A 21 -2.99 -3.28 -11.02
CA GLU A 21 -4.10 -3.81 -11.84
C GLU A 21 -4.33 -2.98 -13.11
N GLU A 22 -4.21 -1.65 -13.00
CA GLU A 22 -4.39 -0.74 -14.13
C GLU A 22 -3.14 -0.57 -15.00
N LEU A 23 -1.94 -0.81 -14.46
CA LEU A 23 -0.67 -0.54 -15.16
C LEU A 23 -0.17 -1.76 -15.95
N LEU A 24 -0.20 -2.94 -15.33
CA LEU A 24 0.48 -4.14 -15.83
C LEU A 24 0.05 -4.54 -17.25
N PRO A 25 -1.24 -4.53 -17.63
CA PRO A 25 -1.65 -4.88 -19.01
C PRO A 25 -1.06 -3.98 -20.09
N GLN A 26 -0.81 -2.71 -19.77
CA GLN A 26 -0.26 -1.71 -20.68
C GLN A 26 1.26 -1.84 -20.71
N LEU A 27 1.87 -2.06 -19.56
CA LEU A 27 3.31 -2.29 -19.43
C LEU A 27 3.76 -3.55 -20.19
N ALA A 28 2.91 -4.59 -20.20
CA ALA A 28 3.14 -5.83 -20.96
C ALA A 28 3.26 -5.64 -22.47
N ARG A 29 2.82 -4.49 -23.01
CA ARG A 29 3.00 -4.18 -24.44
C ARG A 29 4.43 -3.81 -24.80
N ALA A 30 5.23 -3.38 -23.81
CA ALA A 30 6.61 -2.94 -23.99
C ALA A 30 7.64 -3.92 -23.41
N PHE A 31 7.24 -4.75 -22.44
CA PHE A 31 8.13 -5.65 -21.71
C PHE A 31 7.58 -7.07 -21.62
N ASP A 32 8.49 -8.05 -21.59
CA ASP A 32 8.16 -9.43 -21.23
C ASP A 32 8.12 -9.53 -19.70
N LEU A 33 6.91 -9.55 -19.14
CA LEU A 33 6.69 -9.42 -17.70
C LEU A 33 6.63 -10.78 -17.01
N THR A 34 7.32 -10.87 -15.86
CA THR A 34 7.05 -11.90 -14.85
C THR A 34 6.65 -11.23 -13.55
N LEU A 35 5.51 -11.63 -13.00
CA LEU A 35 5.01 -11.13 -11.73
C LEU A 35 5.73 -11.84 -10.58
N VAL A 36 6.35 -11.08 -9.70
CA VAL A 36 6.92 -11.60 -8.45
C VAL A 36 5.93 -11.29 -7.33
N THR A 37 5.40 -12.35 -6.73
CA THR A 37 4.31 -12.28 -5.75
C THR A 37 4.74 -12.89 -4.43
N ASP A 38 4.01 -12.62 -3.35
CA ASP A 38 4.23 -13.26 -2.06
C ASP A 38 3.14 -14.31 -1.81
N ASN A 39 3.40 -15.53 -2.28
CA ASN A 39 2.57 -16.72 -2.19
C ASN A 39 1.08 -16.47 -2.46
N LEU A 40 0.78 -15.75 -3.55
CA LEU A 40 -0.58 -15.46 -3.96
C LEU A 40 -0.75 -15.58 -5.46
N THR A 41 -1.99 -15.83 -5.87
CA THR A 41 -2.41 -15.70 -7.27
C THR A 41 -3.29 -14.46 -7.40
N PRO A 42 -3.04 -13.58 -8.39
CA PRO A 42 -3.87 -12.43 -8.62
C PRO A 42 -5.33 -12.82 -8.85
N THR A 43 -6.28 -12.08 -8.26
CA THR A 43 -7.70 -12.31 -8.50
C THR A 43 -8.18 -11.79 -9.85
N ASN A 44 -7.47 -10.82 -10.44
CA ASN A 44 -7.77 -10.36 -11.79
C ASN A 44 -7.31 -11.41 -12.82
N PRO A 45 -8.22 -11.96 -13.65
CA PRO A 45 -7.86 -12.95 -14.67
C PRO A 45 -6.78 -12.47 -15.65
N ALA A 46 -6.78 -11.18 -16.01
CA ALA A 46 -5.78 -10.61 -16.89
C ALA A 46 -4.39 -10.67 -16.27
N LEU A 47 -4.28 -10.47 -14.95
CA LEU A 47 -3.01 -10.59 -14.24
C LEU A 47 -2.63 -12.05 -13.95
N ALA A 48 -3.62 -12.89 -13.67
CA ALA A 48 -3.42 -14.31 -13.36
C ALA A 48 -2.80 -15.09 -14.54
N ALA A 49 -2.98 -14.59 -15.77
CA ALA A 49 -2.43 -15.14 -17.00
C ALA A 49 -0.93 -14.87 -17.21
N PHE A 50 -0.33 -13.91 -16.50
CA PHE A 50 1.12 -13.68 -16.62
C PHE A 50 1.95 -14.79 -15.97
N PRO A 51 3.17 -15.04 -16.49
CA PRO A 51 4.17 -15.80 -15.75
C PRO A 51 4.35 -15.20 -14.36
N LYS A 52 4.43 -16.08 -13.35
CA LYS A 52 4.53 -15.67 -11.96
C LYS A 52 5.51 -16.54 -11.19
N ILE A 53 6.18 -15.92 -10.24
CA ILE A 53 7.05 -16.59 -9.28
C ILE A 53 6.80 -16.07 -7.87
N ASP A 54 7.11 -16.91 -6.89
CA ASP A 54 7.17 -16.46 -5.51
C ASP A 54 8.44 -15.61 -5.30
N VAL A 55 8.32 -14.57 -4.48
CA VAL A 55 9.43 -13.69 -4.10
C VAL A 55 10.60 -14.45 -3.45
N ARG A 56 10.33 -15.57 -2.77
CA ARG A 56 11.36 -16.45 -2.19
C ARG A 56 12.17 -17.19 -3.25
N ALA A 57 11.64 -17.35 -4.46
CA ALA A 57 12.32 -17.97 -5.60
C ALA A 57 13.03 -16.95 -6.50
N LEU A 58 12.97 -15.65 -6.16
CA LEU A 58 13.53 -14.59 -7.00
C LEU A 58 15.06 -14.67 -7.10
N ASP A 59 15.75 -15.00 -6.01
CA ASP A 59 17.22 -15.08 -5.97
C ASP A 59 17.77 -16.05 -7.02
N ALA A 60 17.23 -17.27 -7.03
CA ALA A 60 17.59 -18.31 -8.00
C ALA A 60 17.28 -17.93 -9.46
N ARG A 61 16.43 -16.93 -9.68
CA ARG A 61 15.96 -16.52 -11.02
C ARG A 61 16.38 -15.09 -11.39
N ALA A 62 17.12 -14.38 -10.54
CA ALA A 62 17.42 -12.97 -10.72
C ALA A 62 18.12 -12.70 -12.06
N ASN A 63 19.09 -13.55 -12.42
CA ASN A 63 19.85 -13.46 -13.67
C ASN A 63 19.02 -13.78 -14.94
N SER A 64 17.76 -14.20 -14.79
CA SER A 64 16.84 -14.42 -15.93
C SER A 64 16.15 -13.13 -16.40
N PHE A 65 16.31 -12.03 -15.66
CA PHE A 65 15.66 -10.75 -15.92
C PHE A 65 16.69 -9.69 -16.25
N ASP A 66 16.34 -8.82 -17.19
CA ASP A 66 17.16 -7.64 -17.52
C ASP A 66 17.04 -6.57 -16.43
N ALA A 67 15.89 -6.52 -15.76
CA ALA A 67 15.64 -5.65 -14.62
C ALA A 67 14.61 -6.25 -13.66
N ILE A 68 14.73 -5.87 -12.38
CA ILE A 68 13.77 -6.19 -11.32
C ILE A 68 13.27 -4.87 -10.73
N VAL A 69 11.96 -4.72 -10.62
CA VAL A 69 11.32 -3.53 -10.04
C VAL A 69 10.53 -3.93 -8.80
N TYR A 70 10.89 -3.37 -7.65
CA TYR A 70 10.27 -3.61 -6.36
C TYR A 70 9.33 -2.47 -5.99
N HIS A 71 8.06 -2.79 -5.76
CA HIS A 71 7.08 -1.85 -5.24
C HIS A 71 6.97 -2.02 -3.73
N ILE A 72 7.39 -1.00 -2.98
CA ILE A 72 7.46 -1.04 -1.52
C ILE A 72 6.65 0.11 -0.95
N GLY A 73 5.80 -0.16 0.03
CA GLY A 73 5.07 0.86 0.78
C GLY A 73 5.12 0.62 2.28
N ASN A 74 4.35 1.39 3.04
CA ASN A 74 4.37 1.36 4.51
C ASN A 74 3.33 0.39 5.11
N ALA A 75 3.43 -0.90 4.79
CA ALA A 75 2.58 -1.96 5.34
C ALA A 75 3.29 -3.33 5.39
N PRO A 76 2.86 -4.27 6.25
CA PRO A 76 3.52 -5.57 6.40
C PRO A 76 3.58 -6.41 5.11
N LEU A 77 2.61 -6.24 4.21
CA LEU A 77 2.55 -6.94 2.92
C LEU A 77 3.75 -6.65 1.99
N TYR A 78 4.52 -5.59 2.26
CA TYR A 78 5.74 -5.28 1.50
C TYR A 78 7.01 -5.92 2.06
N ALA A 79 6.94 -6.59 3.21
CA ALA A 79 8.12 -7.05 3.95
C ALA A 79 9.00 -7.99 3.13
N ASN A 80 8.41 -8.95 2.40
CA ASN A 80 9.18 -9.90 1.61
C ASN A 80 9.81 -9.25 0.36
N PHE A 81 9.11 -8.29 -0.26
CA PHE A 81 9.68 -7.50 -1.37
C PHE A 81 10.83 -6.61 -0.89
N TYR A 82 10.70 -6.00 0.28
CA TYR A 82 11.76 -5.22 0.91
C TYR A 82 12.99 -6.08 1.24
N THR A 83 12.79 -7.25 1.83
CA THR A 83 13.89 -8.19 2.11
C THR A 83 14.60 -8.61 0.83
N ALA A 84 13.85 -8.95 -0.23
CA ALA A 84 14.44 -9.29 -1.52
C ALA A 84 15.24 -8.13 -2.14
N ALA A 85 14.71 -6.90 -2.12
CA ALA A 85 15.38 -5.71 -2.64
C ALA A 85 16.69 -5.37 -1.90
N ARG A 86 16.85 -5.82 -0.65
CA ARG A 86 18.11 -5.66 0.10
C ARG A 86 19.20 -6.64 -0.32
N GLN A 87 18.82 -7.75 -0.95
CA GLN A 87 19.73 -8.86 -1.28
C GLN A 87 20.02 -8.91 -2.78
N ILE A 88 19.04 -8.56 -3.61
CA ILE A 88 19.09 -8.70 -5.05
C ILE A 88 19.01 -7.30 -5.67
N PRO A 89 19.99 -6.90 -6.51
CA PRO A 89 19.98 -5.60 -7.16
C PRO A 89 18.72 -5.37 -8.02
N GLY A 90 18.16 -4.17 -7.93
CA GLY A 90 17.02 -3.76 -8.75
C GLY A 90 16.58 -2.33 -8.46
N VAL A 91 15.50 -1.92 -9.11
CA VAL A 91 14.91 -0.60 -8.96
C VAL A 91 13.82 -0.65 -7.90
N VAL A 92 13.83 0.28 -6.94
CA VAL A 92 12.79 0.38 -5.91
C VAL A 92 11.88 1.55 -6.23
N VAL A 93 10.57 1.27 -6.31
CA VAL A 93 9.50 2.25 -6.34
C VAL A 93 8.91 2.35 -4.95
N LEU A 94 9.23 3.44 -4.25
CA LEU A 94 8.73 3.71 -2.92
C LEU A 94 7.36 4.40 -2.99
N HIS A 95 6.36 3.74 -2.42
CA HIS A 95 4.99 4.21 -2.32
C HIS A 95 4.74 4.77 -0.92
N ASP A 96 4.85 6.10 -0.80
CA ASP A 96 4.34 6.81 0.37
C ASP A 96 2.81 6.77 0.36
N VAL A 97 2.19 6.48 1.52
CA VAL A 97 0.73 6.41 1.72
C VAL A 97 0.04 7.69 1.22
N THR A 98 0.73 8.83 1.30
CA THR A 98 0.25 10.15 0.86
C THR A 98 0.07 10.27 -0.67
N LEU A 99 0.89 9.59 -1.48
CA LEU A 99 0.79 9.64 -2.95
C LEU A 99 -0.39 8.83 -3.50
N HIS A 100 -0.76 7.73 -2.83
CA HIS A 100 -1.98 7.00 -3.18
C HIS A 100 -3.23 7.80 -2.83
N HIS A 101 -3.23 8.56 -1.74
CA HIS A 101 -4.31 9.51 -1.45
C HIS A 101 -4.39 10.62 -2.50
N LEU A 102 -3.25 11.13 -2.97
CA LEU A 102 -3.21 12.10 -4.07
C LEU A 102 -3.81 11.52 -5.36
N ARG A 103 -3.47 10.28 -5.73
CA ARG A 103 -4.08 9.62 -6.90
C ARG A 103 -5.56 9.32 -6.71
N ALA A 104 -5.97 8.81 -5.54
CA ALA A 104 -7.38 8.62 -5.23
C ALA A 104 -8.15 9.95 -5.32
N TRP A 105 -7.58 11.03 -4.80
CA TRP A 105 -8.11 12.39 -4.93
C TRP A 105 -8.17 12.84 -6.40
N GLN A 106 -7.12 12.64 -7.20
CA GLN A 106 -7.12 12.98 -8.63
C GLN A 106 -8.16 12.20 -9.43
N THR A 107 -8.32 10.89 -9.19
CA THR A 107 -9.28 10.03 -9.89
C THR A 107 -10.72 10.30 -9.43
N ILE A 108 -10.93 10.62 -8.15
CA ILE A 108 -12.25 10.95 -7.59
C ILE A 108 -12.69 12.37 -7.99
N GLU A 109 -11.79 13.36 -7.99
CA GLU A 109 -12.15 14.75 -8.27
C GLU A 109 -12.18 15.11 -9.76
N ARG A 110 -11.34 14.48 -10.60
CA ARG A 110 -11.43 14.70 -12.06
C ARG A 110 -12.51 13.87 -12.74
N GLY A 111 -13.15 12.96 -12.00
CA GLY A 111 -14.13 12.04 -12.54
C GLY A 111 -15.27 11.71 -11.59
N LYS A 112 -16.05 12.71 -11.13
CA LYS A 112 -17.53 12.62 -10.99
C LYS A 112 -18.19 13.84 -10.34
N THR A 113 -18.89 14.60 -11.17
CA THR A 113 -20.34 14.78 -11.03
C THR A 113 -20.98 13.55 -10.37
N ARG A 114 -21.60 13.77 -9.20
CA ARG A 114 -22.54 12.87 -8.51
C ARG A 114 -22.08 11.41 -8.30
N ARG A 115 -21.31 11.17 -7.24
CA ARG A 115 -21.58 9.99 -6.39
C ARG A 115 -21.16 10.26 -4.96
N ARG A 116 -22.16 10.50 -4.10
CA ARG A 116 -22.00 10.62 -2.64
C ARG A 116 -21.35 9.34 -2.11
N ILE A 117 -20.05 9.39 -1.85
CA ILE A 117 -19.40 8.43 -0.95
C ILE A 117 -19.81 8.85 0.46
N SER A 118 -20.69 8.07 1.08
CA SER A 118 -21.08 8.26 2.47
C SER A 118 -19.85 8.13 3.37
N THR A 119 -19.34 9.25 3.86
CA THR A 119 -18.32 9.33 4.90
C THR A 119 -18.89 8.75 6.19
N ARG A 120 -18.72 7.44 6.38
CA ARG A 120 -19.03 6.76 7.64
C ARG A 120 -17.88 5.87 8.11
N CYS A 121 -16.67 6.42 8.17
CA CYS A 121 -15.58 5.83 8.96
C CYS A 121 -14.51 6.84 9.38
N ALA A 122 -14.92 7.94 10.03
CA ALA A 122 -14.00 8.88 10.68
C ALA A 122 -14.63 9.59 11.89
N ARG A 123 -15.31 8.85 12.78
CA ARG A 123 -15.76 9.38 14.08
C ARG A 123 -15.71 8.32 15.17
N ARG A 124 -14.53 7.76 15.46
CA ARG A 124 -14.37 6.93 16.67
C ARG A 124 -12.97 6.92 17.30
N THR A 125 -12.22 8.03 17.23
CA THR A 125 -10.94 8.14 17.97
C THR A 125 -10.59 9.57 18.41
N ALA A 126 -11.56 10.48 18.54
CA ALA A 126 -11.33 11.84 19.10
C ALA A 126 -12.13 12.15 20.38
N LYS A 127 -12.99 11.23 20.87
CA LYS A 127 -13.84 11.47 22.05
C LYS A 127 -13.27 10.94 23.37
N ARG A 128 -12.10 10.27 23.36
CA ARG A 128 -11.49 9.66 24.57
C ARG A 128 -10.41 10.52 25.25
N LEU A 129 -9.97 11.64 24.64
CA LEU A 129 -8.97 12.54 25.22
C LEU A 129 -9.54 13.84 25.84
N ARG A 130 -10.84 14.13 25.68
CA ARG A 130 -11.49 15.30 26.33
C ARG A 130 -12.13 15.00 27.70
N ARG A 131 -12.20 13.74 28.15
CA ARG A 131 -12.82 13.36 29.44
C ARG A 131 -11.85 13.24 30.64
N LYS A 132 -10.53 13.40 30.44
CA LYS A 132 -9.53 13.32 31.52
C LYS A 132 -8.98 14.65 32.04
N ARG A 133 -9.46 15.80 31.53
CA ARG A 133 -9.01 17.15 31.98
C ARG A 133 -9.99 17.86 32.93
N ASN A 134 -11.04 17.17 33.42
CA ASN A 134 -12.06 17.75 34.31
C ASN A 134 -12.15 17.07 35.70
N LYS A 135 -11.05 16.48 36.18
CA LYS A 135 -10.94 15.94 37.55
C LYS A 135 -9.69 16.47 38.26
N ILE A 136 -9.62 17.79 38.43
CA ILE A 136 -8.73 18.41 39.42
C ILE A 136 -9.62 19.31 40.27
N PRO A 137 -9.91 18.98 41.53
CA PRO A 137 -10.62 19.87 42.43
C PRO A 137 -9.69 21.01 42.87
N ARG A 138 -10.22 22.24 42.87
CA ARG A 138 -9.57 23.42 43.48
C ARG A 138 -9.76 23.33 45.01
N PRO A 139 -8.75 23.59 45.85
CA PRO A 139 -8.98 23.81 47.26
C PRO A 139 -9.61 25.20 47.46
N SER A 140 -10.76 25.23 48.14
CA SER A 140 -11.42 26.44 48.63
C SER A 140 -10.74 26.94 49.89
N THR A 141 -10.34 28.20 49.87
CA THR A 141 -9.93 29.01 51.00
C THR A 141 -11.07 29.10 52.03
N GLY A 142 -10.75 28.88 53.31
CA GLY A 142 -11.70 29.00 54.42
C GLY A 142 -10.96 29.14 55.76
N LEU A 143 -10.64 30.39 56.10
CA LEU A 143 -10.15 30.88 57.38
C LEU A 143 -11.31 30.94 58.38
N ILE A 144 -11.26 30.29 59.55
CA ILE A 144 -11.90 30.75 60.81
C ILE A 144 -11.09 30.31 62.03
N ILE A 145 -11.01 31.26 62.96
CA ILE A 145 -10.39 31.39 64.28
C ILE A 145 -11.08 30.51 65.35
N HIS A 146 -10.31 29.93 66.28
CA HIS A 146 -10.58 29.97 67.73
C HIS A 146 -9.31 29.68 68.53
#